data_AF-A0A2K3L8X4-F1
#
_entry.id   AF-A0A2K3L8X4-F1
#
_cell.length_a   1.000
_cell.length_b   1.000
_cell.length_c   1.000
_cell.angle_alpha   90.00
_cell.angle_beta   90.00
_cell.angle_gamma   90.00
#
_symmetry.space_group_name_H-M   'P 1'
#
loop_
_entity.id
_entity.type
_entity.pdbx_description
1 polymer ?
#
loop_
_entity_poly.entity_id
_entity_poly.type
_entity_poly.pdbx_seq_one_letter_code
_entity_poly.pdbx_strand_id
1 'polypeptide(L)'
;MALRANPFPTQTSSFSLPQMASLRSPKFVMASTLRSGSKEVENIKKAFTPPREVHVQVTHSMPPQKIEIFKSLEGWAEETLLTHLKPVEKCWQPQDFLPDPSSDGFEEQVKELRARAKELPDDYFVVLVGDMVTEEALPTYQTMLNTLDGVRDETGASPTSWAIWTRAWTAEENRHGDLLNKYLYLSGRVDMRQIEKTIQYLIGSGM
;
A
#
# COMPACT_ATOMS: atom_id res chain seq x y z
N MET A 1 -72.48 -8.79 -27.42
CA MET A 1 -72.48 -8.18 -26.07
C MET A 1 -71.26 -7.29 -25.96
N ALA A 2 -71.48 -5.98 -25.88
CA ALA A 2 -70.46 -4.96 -25.68
C ALA A 2 -70.87 -4.14 -24.45
N LEU A 3 -69.96 -3.93 -23.49
CA LEU A 3 -70.09 -2.95 -22.41
C LEU A 3 -68.68 -2.43 -22.11
N ARG A 4 -68.30 -1.27 -22.66
CA ARG A 4 -68.46 0.10 -22.11
C ARG A 4 -67.61 0.35 -20.86
N ALA A 5 -66.53 1.11 -21.07
CA ALA A 5 -65.85 1.88 -20.06
C ALA A 5 -66.68 3.11 -19.65
N ASN A 6 -66.53 3.55 -18.40
CA ASN A 6 -66.65 4.95 -18.00
C ASN A 6 -65.76 5.21 -16.75
N PRO A 7 -65.27 6.45 -16.57
CA PRO A 7 -64.12 6.77 -15.72
C PRO A 7 -64.49 7.60 -14.47
N PHE A 8 -63.44 8.08 -13.76
CA PHE A 8 -63.35 9.13 -12.72
C PHE A 8 -63.12 8.66 -11.26
N PRO A 9 -62.49 9.46 -10.37
CA PRO A 9 -61.75 10.73 -10.57
C PRO A 9 -60.32 10.74 -9.96
N THR A 10 -59.56 11.76 -10.34
CA THR A 10 -58.28 12.19 -9.77
C THR A 10 -58.43 12.74 -8.34
N GLN A 11 -57.59 12.28 -7.42
CA GLN A 11 -57.22 13.03 -6.21
C GLN A 11 -55.72 12.95 -5.96
N THR A 12 -55.08 14.10 -6.09
CA THR A 12 -53.72 14.40 -5.66
C THR A 12 -53.62 14.31 -4.13
N SER A 13 -52.70 13.51 -3.61
CA SER A 13 -52.16 13.69 -2.27
C SER A 13 -50.65 13.79 -2.35
N SER A 14 -50.16 15.00 -2.14
CA SER A 14 -48.76 15.33 -1.92
C SER A 14 -48.34 14.78 -0.57
N PHE A 15 -47.57 13.69 -0.58
CA PHE A 15 -46.81 13.27 0.60
C PHE A 15 -45.48 14.04 0.61
N SER A 16 -45.42 15.06 1.45
CA SER A 16 -44.19 15.73 1.83
C SER A 16 -43.30 14.76 2.62
N LEU A 17 -42.15 14.39 2.04
CA LEU A 17 -41.07 13.73 2.77
C LEU A 17 -40.50 14.71 3.81
N PRO A 18 -40.28 14.28 5.07
CA PRO A 18 -39.61 15.13 6.05
C PRO A 18 -38.18 15.41 5.58
N GLN A 19 -37.79 16.68 5.72
CA GLN A 19 -36.46 17.17 5.38
C GLN A 19 -35.44 16.49 6.31
N MET A 20 -34.71 15.50 5.79
CA MET A 20 -33.61 14.88 6.55
C MET A 20 -32.51 15.93 6.73
N ALA A 21 -32.30 16.32 7.98
CA ALA A 21 -31.19 17.14 8.39
C ALA A 21 -29.88 16.51 7.90
N SER A 22 -29.03 17.35 7.28
CA SER A 22 -27.66 17.00 6.93
C SER A 22 -26.90 16.58 8.19
N LEU A 23 -26.80 15.27 8.40
CA LEU A 23 -25.91 14.69 9.39
C LEU A 23 -24.51 14.72 8.79
N ARG A 24 -23.73 15.73 9.20
CA ARG A 24 -22.28 15.77 8.97
C ARG A 24 -21.67 14.45 9.42
N SER A 25 -20.91 13.82 8.54
CA SER A 25 -20.10 12.65 8.86
C SER A 25 -19.14 12.98 10.03
N PRO A 26 -18.96 12.06 10.99
CA PRO A 26 -17.99 12.28 12.05
C PRO A 26 -16.59 12.18 11.44
N LYS A 27 -15.82 13.27 11.54
CA LYS A 27 -14.39 13.24 11.25
C LYS A 27 -13.73 12.36 12.32
N PHE A 28 -13.35 11.14 11.95
CA PHE A 28 -12.49 10.32 12.80
C PHE A 28 -11.07 10.89 12.73
N VAL A 29 -10.61 11.38 13.87
CA VAL A 29 -9.23 11.80 14.08
C VAL A 29 -8.52 10.68 14.83
N MET A 30 -7.50 10.09 14.22
CA MET A 30 -6.58 9.18 14.92
C MET A 30 -5.94 9.94 16.08
N ALA A 31 -6.32 9.57 17.31
CA ALA A 31 -5.77 10.17 18.52
C ALA A 31 -4.33 9.67 18.72
N SER A 32 -3.36 10.48 18.30
CA SER A 32 -1.98 10.36 18.75
C SER A 32 -1.93 10.66 20.26
N THR A 33 -1.39 9.74 21.06
CA THR A 33 -1.14 9.94 22.49
C THR A 33 0.02 10.91 22.69
N LEU A 34 -0.23 12.20 22.50
CA LEU A 34 0.66 13.26 22.96
C LEU A 34 0.00 13.97 24.14
N ARG A 35 0.60 13.82 25.32
CA ARG A 35 0.19 14.56 26.52
C ARG A 35 0.30 16.06 26.26
N SER A 36 -0.80 16.77 26.48
CA SER A 36 -0.89 18.23 26.40
C SER A 36 -0.17 18.87 27.59
N GLY A 37 0.94 19.57 27.31
CA GLY A 37 1.60 20.51 28.21
C GLY A 37 1.58 21.91 27.57
N SER A 38 1.14 22.90 28.33
CA SER A 38 0.84 24.25 27.89
C SER A 38 2.09 25.12 27.61
N LYS A 39 2.04 25.80 26.45
CA LYS A 39 2.69 27.08 26.02
C LYS A 39 4.18 27.28 26.28
N GLU A 40 4.96 27.30 25.20
CA GLU A 40 5.70 28.50 24.76
C GLU A 40 6.14 28.36 23.29
N VAL A 41 6.11 29.49 22.56
CA VAL A 41 6.46 29.58 21.14
C VAL A 41 7.98 29.72 21.06
N GLU A 42 8.65 28.65 20.65
CA GLU A 42 10.02 28.74 20.14
C GLU A 42 10.11 27.98 18.82
N ASN A 43 10.54 28.71 17.80
CA ASN A 43 10.75 28.27 16.43
C ASN A 43 12.01 27.39 16.34
N ILE A 44 11.99 26.25 17.05
CA ILE A 44 13.00 25.21 16.94
C ILE A 44 12.51 24.25 15.87
N LYS A 45 13.30 24.12 14.79
CA LYS A 45 13.22 23.02 13.83
C LYS A 45 13.30 21.71 14.62
N LYS A 46 12.18 21.18 15.12
CA LYS A 46 12.16 19.87 15.77
C LYS A 46 12.56 18.86 14.71
N ALA A 47 13.76 18.33 14.85
CA ALA A 47 14.24 17.24 14.02
C ALA A 47 13.24 16.08 14.11
N PHE A 48 13.00 15.40 12.99
CA PHE A 48 12.16 14.21 12.97
C PHE A 48 12.69 13.20 13.99
N THR A 49 11.82 12.76 14.90
CA THR A 49 12.14 11.74 15.90
C THR A 49 11.12 10.61 15.73
N PRO A 50 11.45 9.52 15.02
CA PRO A 50 10.53 8.41 14.83
C PRO A 50 10.21 7.74 16.18
N PRO A 51 9.03 7.11 16.32
CA PRO A 51 8.79 6.15 17.39
C PRO A 51 9.95 5.13 17.39
N ARG A 52 10.69 5.06 18.50
CA ARG A 52 11.88 4.21 18.58
C ARG A 52 11.50 2.80 19.00
N GLU A 53 12.23 1.81 18.49
CA GLU A 53 12.24 0.48 19.06
C GLU A 53 12.60 0.55 20.55
N VAL A 54 11.79 -0.13 21.38
CA VAL A 54 11.93 -0.18 22.84
C VAL A 54 12.78 -1.37 23.32
N HIS A 55 13.31 -2.17 22.39
CA HIS A 55 14.06 -3.38 22.69
C HIS A 55 15.56 -3.15 22.65
N VAL A 56 16.31 -3.95 23.42
CA VAL A 56 17.78 -3.96 23.34
C VAL A 56 18.18 -4.54 21.97
N GLN A 57 18.96 -3.78 21.20
CA GLN A 57 19.45 -4.25 19.90
C GLN A 57 20.47 -5.37 20.09
N VAL A 58 20.14 -6.55 19.57
CA VAL A 58 21.05 -7.71 19.47
C VAL A 58 21.31 -7.95 18.00
N THR A 59 22.56 -7.78 17.57
CA THR A 59 23.00 -8.03 16.19
C THR A 59 23.90 -9.26 16.14
N HIS A 60 23.95 -9.93 14.98
CA HIS A 60 24.86 -11.05 14.71
C HIS A 60 24.81 -12.16 15.78
N SER A 61 23.61 -12.58 16.17
CA SER A 61 23.41 -13.66 17.17
C SER A 61 23.76 -15.05 16.62
N MET A 62 23.91 -15.20 15.30
CA MET A 62 24.32 -16.44 14.67
C MET A 62 25.84 -16.65 14.84
N PRO A 63 26.30 -17.83 15.32
CA PRO A 63 27.72 -18.13 15.39
C PRO A 63 28.41 -17.99 14.02
N PRO A 64 29.57 -17.32 13.91
CA PRO A 64 30.21 -17.06 12.62
C PRO A 64 30.49 -18.31 11.77
N GLN A 65 30.75 -19.46 12.41
CA GLN A 65 31.00 -20.72 11.71
C GLN A 65 29.80 -21.21 10.91
N LYS A 66 28.57 -20.77 11.24
CA LYS A 66 27.35 -21.12 10.50
C LYS A 66 27.21 -20.38 9.18
N ILE A 67 27.98 -19.33 8.93
CA ILE A 67 28.02 -18.65 7.63
C ILE A 67 28.42 -19.64 6.51
N GLU A 68 29.32 -20.57 6.80
CA GLU A 68 29.76 -21.60 5.85
C GLU A 68 28.62 -22.52 5.38
N ILE A 69 27.54 -22.65 6.17
CA ILE A 69 26.35 -23.41 5.76
C ILE A 69 25.71 -22.75 4.55
N PHE A 70 25.49 -21.43 4.59
CA PHE A 70 24.86 -20.69 3.48
C PHE A 70 25.73 -20.68 2.23
N LYS A 71 27.05 -20.60 2.38
CA LYS A 71 28.00 -20.77 1.27
C LYS A 71 27.88 -22.14 0.63
N SER A 72 27.82 -23.20 1.45
CA SER A 72 27.69 -24.58 0.95
C SER A 72 26.34 -24.84 0.25
N LEU A 73 25.31 -24.03 0.55
CA LEU A 73 23.97 -24.15 -0.01
C LEU A 73 23.73 -23.27 -1.26
N GLU A 74 24.73 -22.54 -1.76
CA GLU A 74 24.54 -21.65 -2.92
C GLU A 74 24.06 -22.38 -4.18
N GLY A 75 24.63 -23.55 -4.49
CA GLY A 75 24.19 -24.37 -5.62
C GLY A 75 22.78 -24.92 -5.43
N TRP A 76 22.43 -25.32 -4.22
CA TRP A 76 21.05 -25.74 -3.90
C TRP A 76 20.07 -24.57 -4.07
N ALA A 77 20.44 -23.36 -3.64
CA ALA A 77 19.61 -22.18 -3.77
C ALA A 77 19.42 -21.80 -5.25
N GLU A 78 20.46 -21.94 -6.08
CA GLU A 78 20.37 -21.76 -7.53
C GLU A 78 19.36 -22.74 -8.16
N GLU A 79 19.48 -24.03 -7.85
CA GLU A 79 18.67 -25.09 -8.46
C GLU A 79 17.24 -25.17 -7.92
N THR A 80 17.00 -24.67 -6.70
CA THR A 80 15.70 -24.79 -6.03
C THR A 80 15.04 -23.44 -5.81
N LEU A 81 15.71 -22.52 -5.11
CA LEU A 81 15.12 -21.24 -4.70
C LEU A 81 14.89 -20.32 -5.91
N LEU A 82 15.91 -20.12 -6.76
CA LEU A 82 15.82 -19.21 -7.90
C LEU A 82 14.78 -19.64 -8.94
N THR A 83 14.42 -20.92 -8.97
CA THR A 83 13.39 -21.45 -9.90
C THR A 83 11.98 -20.94 -9.60
N HIS A 84 11.75 -20.42 -8.39
CA HIS A 84 10.48 -19.81 -8.01
C HIS A 84 10.33 -18.37 -8.53
N LEU A 85 11.42 -17.72 -8.93
CA LEU A 85 11.38 -16.40 -9.55
C LEU A 85 10.79 -16.51 -10.95
N LYS A 86 9.87 -15.61 -11.28
CA LYS A 86 9.34 -15.55 -12.63
C LYS A 86 10.27 -14.73 -13.51
N PRO A 87 10.58 -15.19 -14.74
CA PRO A 87 11.27 -14.34 -15.71
C PRO A 87 10.47 -13.06 -15.94
N VAL A 88 11.15 -11.91 -15.98
CA VAL A 88 10.52 -10.59 -16.13
C VAL A 88 9.53 -10.54 -17.31
N GLU A 89 9.90 -11.13 -18.45
CA GLU A 89 9.08 -11.21 -19.66
C GLU A 89 7.78 -12.02 -19.50
N LYS A 90 7.63 -12.76 -18.39
CA LYS A 90 6.45 -13.54 -18.03
C LYS A 90 5.75 -12.99 -16.77
N CYS A 91 6.27 -11.93 -16.18
CA CYS A 91 5.64 -11.25 -15.07
C CYS A 91 4.54 -10.33 -15.57
N TRP A 92 3.44 -10.27 -14.82
CA TRP A 92 2.49 -9.17 -14.95
C TRP A 92 3.19 -7.85 -14.61
N GLN A 93 2.70 -6.75 -15.16
CA GLN A 93 3.15 -5.40 -14.82
C GLN A 93 1.97 -4.56 -14.32
N PRO A 94 2.19 -3.52 -13.48
CA PRO A 94 1.11 -2.69 -12.97
C PRO A 94 0.16 -2.16 -14.07
N GLN A 95 0.70 -1.85 -15.25
CA GLN A 95 -0.06 -1.35 -16.38
C GLN A 95 -1.09 -2.34 -16.94
N ASP A 96 -0.90 -3.65 -16.72
CA ASP A 96 -1.87 -4.69 -17.14
C ASP A 96 -3.23 -4.54 -16.43
N PHE A 97 -3.25 -3.86 -15.28
CA PHE A 97 -4.43 -3.72 -14.41
C PHE A 97 -4.90 -2.26 -14.24
N LEU A 98 -4.23 -1.32 -14.90
CA LEU A 98 -4.54 0.12 -14.80
C LEU A 98 -5.08 0.64 -16.12
N PRO A 99 -5.89 1.73 -16.09
CA PRO A 99 -6.25 2.44 -17.31
C PRO A 99 -5.02 2.76 -18.17
N ASP A 100 -5.11 2.51 -19.48
CA ASP A 100 -4.01 2.75 -20.42
C ASP A 100 -3.95 4.24 -20.79
N PRO A 101 -2.92 4.99 -20.34
CA PRO A 101 -2.81 6.42 -20.61
C PRO A 101 -2.53 6.75 -22.09
N SER A 102 -2.14 5.77 -22.90
CA SER A 102 -1.90 5.94 -24.33
C SER A 102 -3.14 5.66 -25.19
N SER A 103 -4.21 5.12 -24.58
CA SER A 103 -5.45 4.79 -25.26
C SER A 103 -6.38 6.00 -25.38
N ASP A 104 -7.06 6.14 -26.52
CA ASP A 104 -8.17 7.10 -26.68
C ASP A 104 -9.30 6.90 -25.65
N GLY A 105 -9.38 5.70 -25.08
CA GLY A 105 -10.35 5.32 -24.04
C GLY A 105 -9.92 5.62 -22.60
N PHE A 106 -8.74 6.20 -22.37
CA PHE A 106 -8.17 6.41 -21.03
C PHE A 106 -9.17 7.08 -20.06
N GLU A 107 -9.76 8.20 -20.47
CA GLU A 107 -10.68 8.98 -19.64
C GLU A 107 -11.93 8.19 -19.23
N GLU A 108 -12.43 7.34 -20.11
CA GLU A 108 -13.59 6.49 -19.81
C GLU A 108 -13.22 5.36 -18.85
N GLN A 109 -12.06 4.73 -19.05
CA GLN A 109 -11.55 3.69 -18.14
C GLN A 109 -11.33 4.25 -16.72
N VAL A 110 -10.80 5.48 -16.59
CA VAL A 110 -10.65 6.17 -15.31
C VAL A 110 -12.01 6.46 -14.68
N LYS A 111 -13.00 6.93 -15.45
CA LYS A 111 -14.37 7.16 -14.93
C LYS A 111 -14.99 5.86 -14.42
N GLU A 112 -14.83 4.75 -15.14
CA GLU A 112 -15.36 3.46 -14.74
C GLU A 112 -14.69 2.93 -13.46
N LEU A 113 -13.37 3.07 -13.34
CA LEU A 113 -12.64 2.75 -12.10
C LEU A 113 -13.21 3.53 -10.92
N ARG A 114 -13.40 4.84 -11.08
CA ARG A 114 -13.95 5.71 -10.03
C ARG A 114 -15.42 5.41 -9.72
N ALA A 115 -16.20 5.00 -10.71
CA ALA A 115 -17.59 4.59 -10.50
C ALA A 115 -17.66 3.37 -9.58
N ARG A 116 -16.88 2.32 -9.87
CA ARG A 116 -16.79 1.12 -9.02
C ARG A 116 -16.21 1.42 -7.63
N ALA A 117 -15.16 2.24 -7.57
CA ALA A 117 -14.55 2.64 -6.29
C ALA A 117 -15.52 3.40 -5.37
N LYS A 118 -16.58 4.03 -5.90
CA LYS A 118 -17.60 4.67 -5.07
C LYS A 118 -18.47 3.70 -4.27
N GLU A 119 -18.60 2.46 -4.76
CA GLU A 119 -19.41 1.42 -4.15
C GLU A 119 -18.67 0.65 -3.05
N LEU A 120 -17.35 0.85 -2.93
CA LEU A 120 -16.54 0.26 -1.86
C LEU A 120 -16.62 1.11 -0.58
N PRO A 121 -16.77 0.47 0.61
CA PRO A 121 -16.88 1.18 1.88
C PRO A 121 -15.53 1.76 2.33
N ASP A 122 -15.57 2.79 3.18
CA ASP A 122 -14.36 3.43 3.69
C ASP A 122 -13.49 2.48 4.54
N ASP A 123 -14.11 1.55 5.27
CA ASP A 123 -13.39 0.53 6.05
C ASP A 123 -12.46 -0.32 5.18
N TYR A 124 -12.89 -0.61 3.93
CA TYR A 124 -12.06 -1.33 2.97
C TYR A 124 -10.84 -0.49 2.55
N PHE A 125 -11.05 0.80 2.27
CA PHE A 125 -9.96 1.70 1.91
C PHE A 125 -8.97 1.92 3.04
N VAL A 126 -9.39 1.93 4.31
CA VAL A 126 -8.46 2.04 5.45
C VAL A 126 -7.48 0.86 5.44
N VAL A 127 -7.96 -0.37 5.25
CA VAL A 127 -7.11 -1.56 5.20
C VAL A 127 -6.25 -1.57 3.95
N LEU A 128 -6.82 -1.28 2.77
CA LEU A 128 -6.09 -1.26 1.51
C LEU A 128 -4.98 -0.18 1.49
N VAL A 129 -5.22 0.96 2.14
CA VAL A 129 -4.20 1.99 2.34
C VAL A 129 -3.09 1.48 3.25
N GLY A 130 -3.43 0.79 4.35
CA GLY A 130 -2.43 0.18 5.23
C GLY A 130 -1.55 -0.84 4.51
N ASP A 131 -2.16 -1.67 3.67
CA ASP A 131 -1.49 -2.64 2.81
C ASP A 131 -0.51 -1.94 1.84
N MET A 132 -1.01 -0.99 1.06
CA MET A 132 -0.19 -0.20 0.13
C MET A 132 0.97 0.54 0.81
N VAL A 133 0.74 1.15 1.97
CA VAL A 133 1.79 1.86 2.73
C VAL A 133 2.90 0.90 3.15
N THR A 134 2.54 -0.34 3.48
CA THR A 134 3.47 -1.40 3.85
C THR A 134 4.28 -1.84 2.62
N GLU A 135 3.63 -2.07 1.49
CA GLU A 135 4.30 -2.40 0.22
C GLU A 135 5.30 -1.31 -0.23
N GLU A 136 4.96 -0.02 -0.05
CA GLU A 136 5.84 1.11 -0.37
C GLU A 136 7.06 1.24 0.56
N ALA A 137 7.09 0.55 1.70
CA ALA A 137 8.24 0.49 2.59
C ALA A 137 9.32 -0.51 2.17
N LEU A 138 9.25 -1.02 0.93
CA LEU A 138 10.16 -1.99 0.33
C LEU A 138 11.68 -1.75 0.56
N PRO A 139 12.21 -0.51 0.56
CA PRO A 139 13.62 -0.26 0.88
C PRO A 139 14.04 -0.79 2.26
N THR A 140 13.12 -0.76 3.24
CA THR A 140 13.36 -1.32 4.58
C THR A 140 13.46 -2.84 4.53
N TYR A 141 12.63 -3.51 3.74
CA TYR A 141 12.63 -4.98 3.64
C TYR A 141 13.87 -5.52 2.93
N GLN A 142 14.27 -4.89 1.82
CA GLN A 142 15.53 -5.26 1.16
C GLN A 142 16.73 -5.03 2.08
N THR A 143 16.73 -3.92 2.83
CA THR A 143 17.76 -3.62 3.83
C THR A 143 17.81 -4.71 4.91
N MET A 144 16.66 -5.13 5.42
CA MET A 144 16.55 -6.22 6.41
C MET A 144 17.16 -7.51 5.88
N LEU A 145 16.84 -7.94 4.65
CA LEU A 145 17.46 -9.11 4.02
C LEU A 145 18.98 -8.96 3.90
N ASN A 146 19.46 -7.76 3.56
CA ASN A 146 20.88 -7.44 3.48
C ASN A 146 21.57 -7.25 4.85
N THR A 147 20.85 -7.35 5.97
CA THR A 147 21.46 -7.44 7.31
C THR A 147 21.71 -8.88 7.76
N LEU A 148 21.15 -9.87 7.04
CA LEU A 148 21.25 -11.28 7.42
C LEU A 148 22.64 -11.85 7.10
N ASP A 149 23.26 -12.42 8.13
CA ASP A 149 24.57 -13.06 8.01
C ASP A 149 24.52 -14.25 7.04
N GLY A 150 25.48 -14.28 6.10
CA GLY A 150 25.65 -15.37 5.13
C GLY A 150 24.85 -15.26 3.83
N VAL A 151 23.88 -14.34 3.75
CA VAL A 151 23.03 -14.18 2.54
C VAL A 151 23.00 -12.77 1.96
N ARG A 152 23.49 -11.76 2.71
CA ARG A 152 23.48 -10.36 2.28
C ARG A 152 24.25 -10.12 0.97
N ASP A 153 23.80 -9.14 0.21
CA ASP A 153 24.51 -8.65 -0.97
C ASP A 153 25.65 -7.68 -0.57
N GLU A 154 26.89 -8.15 -0.69
CA GLU A 154 28.09 -7.38 -0.28
C GLU A 154 28.43 -6.21 -1.22
N THR A 155 27.93 -6.21 -2.45
CA THR A 155 28.34 -5.21 -3.48
C THR A 155 27.18 -4.46 -4.10
N GLY A 156 25.94 -4.87 -3.81
CA GLY A 156 24.73 -4.43 -4.52
C GLY A 156 24.56 -5.11 -5.89
N ALA A 157 25.50 -5.97 -6.28
CA ALA A 157 25.46 -6.75 -7.51
C ALA A 157 26.19 -8.08 -7.36
N SER A 158 26.27 -8.63 -6.14
CA SER A 158 26.95 -9.90 -5.89
C SER A 158 26.34 -11.01 -6.74
N PRO A 159 27.16 -11.91 -7.33
CA PRO A 159 26.67 -12.99 -8.17
C PRO A 159 26.15 -14.19 -7.37
N THR A 160 26.18 -14.15 -6.03
CA THR A 160 25.69 -15.26 -5.21
C THR A 160 24.19 -15.47 -5.40
N SER A 161 23.74 -16.73 -5.35
CA SER A 161 22.32 -17.09 -5.47
C SER A 161 21.44 -16.31 -4.49
N TRP A 162 21.93 -16.11 -3.27
CA TRP A 162 21.26 -15.33 -2.23
C TRP A 162 21.06 -13.86 -2.60
N ALA A 163 22.09 -13.22 -3.16
CA ALA A 163 22.01 -11.83 -3.58
C ALA A 163 21.14 -11.66 -4.84
N ILE A 164 21.23 -12.61 -5.78
CA ILE A 164 20.34 -12.66 -6.95
C ILE A 164 18.88 -12.77 -6.51
N TRP A 165 18.57 -13.67 -5.57
CA TRP A 165 17.23 -13.80 -5.01
C TRP A 165 16.76 -12.49 -4.38
N THR A 166 17.56 -11.88 -3.49
CA THR A 166 17.19 -10.62 -2.83
C THR A 166 16.86 -9.53 -3.83
N ARG A 167 17.67 -9.34 -4.88
CA ARG A 167 17.42 -8.32 -5.90
C ARG A 167 16.19 -8.64 -6.76
N ALA A 168 16.04 -9.89 -7.19
CA ALA A 168 14.91 -10.32 -8.02
C ALA A 168 13.58 -10.28 -7.26
N TRP A 169 13.55 -10.78 -6.02
CA TRP A 169 12.40 -10.65 -5.12
C TRP A 169 12.03 -9.18 -4.92
N THR A 170 13.00 -8.31 -4.63
CA THR A 170 12.74 -6.86 -4.49
C THR A 170 12.14 -6.27 -5.78
N ALA A 171 12.65 -6.68 -6.95
CA ALA A 171 12.10 -6.23 -8.23
C ALA A 171 10.66 -6.73 -8.46
N GLU A 172 10.34 -7.95 -8.02
CA GLU A 172 8.98 -8.47 -8.07
C GLU A 172 8.05 -7.70 -7.12
N GLU A 173 8.44 -7.47 -5.87
CA GLU A 173 7.66 -6.75 -4.84
C GLU A 173 7.41 -5.28 -5.19
N ASN A 174 8.36 -4.61 -5.86
CA ASN A 174 8.20 -3.20 -6.25
C ASN A 174 6.90 -2.95 -7.03
N ARG A 175 6.46 -3.93 -7.84
CA ARG A 175 5.24 -3.83 -8.64
C ARG A 175 3.97 -3.81 -7.78
N HIS A 176 4.00 -4.36 -6.56
CA HIS A 176 2.84 -4.40 -5.66
C HIS A 176 2.48 -2.98 -5.21
N GLY A 177 3.44 -2.26 -4.61
CA GLY A 177 3.28 -0.85 -4.24
C GLY A 177 2.91 0.01 -5.44
N ASP A 178 3.59 -0.16 -6.57
CA ASP A 178 3.34 0.59 -7.80
C ASP A 178 1.90 0.47 -8.33
N LEU A 179 1.30 -0.72 -8.25
CA LEU A 179 -0.07 -0.98 -8.68
C LEU A 179 -1.06 -0.37 -7.70
N LEU A 180 -0.90 -0.65 -6.41
CA LEU A 180 -1.81 -0.18 -5.36
C LEU A 180 -1.80 1.35 -5.24
N ASN A 181 -0.63 1.99 -5.35
CA ASN A 181 -0.48 3.43 -5.32
C ASN A 181 -1.29 4.10 -6.43
N LYS A 182 -1.08 3.66 -7.69
CA LYS A 182 -1.78 4.21 -8.86
C LYS A 182 -3.28 3.93 -8.79
N TYR A 183 -3.69 2.76 -8.31
CA TYR A 183 -5.10 2.45 -8.08
C TYR A 183 -5.74 3.42 -7.05
N LEU A 184 -5.11 3.60 -5.89
CA LEU A 184 -5.60 4.50 -4.84
C LEU A 184 -5.62 5.96 -5.31
N TYR A 185 -4.59 6.40 -6.03
CA TYR A 185 -4.52 7.72 -6.66
C TYR A 185 -5.70 7.95 -7.62
N LEU A 186 -5.94 7.02 -8.55
CA LEU A 186 -7.00 7.15 -9.55
C LEU A 186 -8.40 7.02 -8.93
N SER A 187 -8.55 6.23 -7.86
CA SER A 187 -9.84 6.02 -7.18
C SER A 187 -10.49 7.33 -6.72
N GLY A 188 -9.68 8.31 -6.31
CA GLY A 188 -10.15 9.56 -5.71
C GLY A 188 -10.89 9.37 -4.38
N ARG A 189 -10.70 8.23 -3.70
CA ARG A 189 -11.37 7.89 -2.43
C ARG A 189 -10.54 8.20 -1.19
N VAL A 190 -9.26 8.50 -1.34
CA VAL A 190 -8.30 8.66 -0.25
C VAL A 190 -7.47 9.95 -0.37
N ASP A 191 -6.89 10.40 0.75
CA ASP A 191 -5.98 11.56 0.78
C ASP A 191 -4.54 11.11 0.52
N MET A 192 -4.13 11.13 -0.75
CA MET A 192 -2.78 10.71 -1.16
C MET A 192 -1.68 11.50 -0.45
N ARG A 193 -1.89 12.79 -0.15
CA ARG A 193 -0.88 13.60 0.55
C ARG A 193 -0.60 13.09 1.96
N GLN A 194 -1.62 12.61 2.65
CA GLN A 194 -1.45 12.02 3.98
C GLN A 194 -0.84 10.62 3.90
N ILE A 195 -1.16 9.84 2.88
CA ILE A 195 -0.55 8.53 2.61
C ILE A 195 0.95 8.67 2.32
N GLU A 196 1.33 9.55 1.40
CA GLU A 196 2.73 9.82 1.04
C GLU A 196 3.57 10.27 2.25
N LYS A 197 3.02 11.14 3.10
CA LYS A 197 3.67 11.51 4.37
C LYS A 197 3.83 10.32 5.30
N THR A 198 2.86 9.41 5.33
CA THR A 198 2.90 8.21 6.17
C THR A 198 3.99 7.26 5.68
N ILE A 199 4.10 7.03 4.36
CA ILE A 199 5.19 6.27 3.74
C ILE A 199 6.54 6.90 4.09
N GLN A 200 6.68 8.22 3.93
CA GLN A 200 7.91 8.93 4.27
C GLN A 200 8.29 8.76 5.75
N TYR A 201 7.32 8.83 6.65
CA TYR A 201 7.56 8.57 8.08
C TYR A 201 7.94 7.11 8.33
N LEU A 202 7.27 6.15 7.69
CA LEU A 202 7.51 4.73 7.88
C LEU A 202 8.93 4.34 7.43
N ILE A 203 9.31 4.70 6.20
CA ILE A 203 10.66 4.44 5.67
C ILE A 203 11.72 5.11 6.56
N GLY A 204 11.48 6.37 6.96
CA GLY A 204 12.39 7.09 7.84
C GLY A 204 12.47 6.53 9.27
N SER A 205 11.48 5.75 9.70
CA SER A 205 11.48 5.08 11.00
C SER A 205 12.18 3.73 10.95
N GLY A 206 12.12 3.02 9.83
CA GLY A 206 12.53 1.63 9.73
C GLY A 206 11.57 0.70 10.49
N MET A 207 12.04 -0.52 10.76
CA MET A 207 11.32 -1.56 11.48
C MET A 207 12.28 -2.31 12.40
#